data_AF-A0A924BF43-F1
#
_entry.id   AF-A0A924BF43-F1
#
_cell.length_a   1.000
_cell.length_b   1.000
_cell.length_c   1.000
_cell.angle_alpha   90.00
_cell.angle_beta   90.00
_cell.angle_gamma   90.00
#
_symmetry.space_group_name_H-M   'P 1'
#
loop_
_entity.id
_entity.type
_entity.pdbx_description
1 polymer ?
#
loop_
_entity_poly.entity_id
_entity_poly.type
_entity_poly.pdbx_seq_one_letter_code
_entity_poly.pdbx_strand_id
1 'polypeptide(L)'
;MIKKLALLIILISLSNQISYAKDVNFPDLEKSVEQVNIVVNHYKLMSTYADHTFKGNNGIDRYTYSNILYKTIDLLNKKMEEIDQDEILDISDLSNVKQFENISDLSKDNVSYKKIIALLKTGLIRTYSDNTFKGEKTVDHIGFAIGMGRLMSVIYDDAPPILKKKWKSEILRQSISIKEVPIDSPAYKPLMLALENNLLDIKSINLLSKPITRYEVADSTYRLINKLDELRKYLVFTRI
;
A
#
# COMPACT_ATOMS: atom_id res chain seq x y z
N MET A 1 -26.62 -27.62 -31.21
CA MET A 1 -26.11 -26.23 -31.26
C MET A 1 -26.90 -25.29 -30.32
N ILE A 2 -28.24 -25.30 -30.39
CA ILE A 2 -29.13 -24.42 -29.60
C ILE A 2 -28.92 -24.56 -28.06
N LYS A 3 -28.70 -25.78 -27.55
CA LYS A 3 -28.46 -26.01 -26.11
C LYS A 3 -27.19 -25.36 -25.55
N LYS A 4 -26.14 -25.18 -26.36
CA LYS A 4 -24.89 -24.52 -25.93
C LYS A 4 -25.03 -23.00 -25.89
N LEU A 5 -25.83 -22.42 -26.78
CA LEU A 5 -26.10 -20.98 -26.81
C LEU A 5 -26.95 -20.53 -25.60
N ALA A 6 -27.96 -21.34 -25.23
CA ALA A 6 -28.77 -21.07 -24.04
C ALA A 6 -27.95 -21.11 -22.74
N LEU A 7 -26.99 -22.03 -22.62
CA LEU A 7 -26.11 -22.12 -21.46
C LEU A 7 -25.18 -20.90 -21.33
N LEU A 8 -24.68 -20.39 -22.46
CA LEU A 8 -23.86 -19.18 -22.50
C LEU A 8 -24.65 -17.93 -22.07
N ILE A 9 -25.89 -17.80 -22.53
CA ILE A 9 -26.77 -16.68 -22.17
C ILE A 9 -27.12 -16.71 -20.66
N ILE A 10 -27.32 -17.90 -20.09
CA ILE A 10 -27.57 -18.08 -18.65
C ILE A 10 -26.31 -17.77 -17.82
N LEU A 11 -25.12 -18.14 -18.30
CA LEU A 11 -23.85 -17.78 -17.65
C LEU A 11 -23.61 -16.26 -17.66
N ILE A 12 -23.92 -15.58 -18.76
CA ILE A 12 -23.81 -14.12 -18.88
C ILE A 12 -24.85 -13.38 -18.00
N SER A 13 -26.05 -13.93 -17.83
CA SER A 13 -27.07 -13.32 -16.97
C SER A 13 -26.78 -13.52 -15.48
N LEU A 14 -26.20 -14.67 -15.10
CA LEU A 14 -25.75 -14.93 -13.72
C LEU A 14 -24.50 -14.12 -13.34
N SER A 15 -23.61 -13.80 -14.28
CA SER A 15 -22.44 -12.95 -14.00
C SER A 15 -22.78 -11.48 -13.74
N ASN A 16 -24.00 -11.04 -14.05
CA ASN A 16 -24.44 -9.66 -13.85
C ASN A 16 -25.16 -9.40 -12.51
N GLN A 17 -25.35 -10.42 -11.66
CA GLN A 17 -25.75 -10.20 -10.26
C GLN A 17 -24.53 -9.96 -9.37
N ILE A 18 -23.62 -9.10 -9.81
CA ILE A 18 -22.64 -8.50 -8.90
C ILE A 18 -23.47 -7.66 -7.94
N SER A 19 -23.71 -8.20 -6.75
CA SER A 19 -24.26 -7.43 -5.64
C SER A 19 -23.27 -6.29 -5.39
N TYR A 20 -23.58 -5.11 -5.90
CA TYR A 20 -22.87 -3.89 -5.56
C TYR A 20 -23.04 -3.74 -4.06
N ALA A 21 -21.98 -4.07 -3.32
CA ALA A 21 -21.92 -3.78 -1.89
C ALA A 21 -22.29 -2.31 -1.75
N LYS A 22 -23.39 -2.03 -1.05
CA LYS A 22 -23.88 -0.67 -0.82
C LYS A 22 -22.71 0.16 -0.31
N ASP A 23 -22.42 1.28 -0.97
CA ASP A 23 -21.34 2.18 -0.58
C ASP A 23 -21.44 2.50 0.91
N VAL A 24 -20.32 2.43 1.62
CA VAL A 24 -20.28 2.75 3.04
C VAL A 24 -20.40 4.27 3.16
N ASN A 25 -21.47 4.73 3.81
CA ASN A 25 -21.61 6.12 4.22
C ASN A 25 -20.81 6.34 5.50
N PHE A 26 -20.09 7.45 5.60
CA PHE A 26 -19.21 7.75 6.72
C PHE A 26 -19.86 8.83 7.61
N PRO A 27 -20.60 8.46 8.66
CA PRO A 27 -21.34 9.42 9.48
C PRO A 27 -20.42 10.37 10.27
N ASP A 28 -19.16 9.99 10.47
CA ASP A 28 -18.13 10.77 11.15
C ASP A 28 -17.34 11.70 10.21
N LEU A 29 -17.67 11.71 8.91
CA LEU A 29 -17.07 12.59 7.91
C LEU A 29 -18.02 13.74 7.58
N GLU A 30 -17.78 14.91 8.16
CA GLU A 30 -18.54 16.14 7.84
C GLU A 30 -18.48 16.49 6.34
N LYS A 31 -17.39 16.07 5.68
CA LYS A 31 -17.28 15.91 4.22
C LYS A 31 -16.59 14.58 3.96
N SER A 32 -17.16 13.72 3.12
CA SER A 32 -16.44 12.56 2.62
C SER A 32 -15.22 13.06 1.86
N VAL A 33 -14.06 12.97 2.50
CA VAL A 33 -12.77 13.28 1.87
C VAL A 33 -12.67 12.30 0.70
N GLU A 34 -12.69 12.81 -0.54
CA GLU A 34 -12.76 12.03 -1.79
C GLU A 34 -11.79 10.83 -1.78
N GLN A 35 -10.60 11.05 -1.22
CA GLN A 35 -9.56 10.05 -1.03
C GLN A 35 -10.02 8.85 -0.18
N VAL A 36 -10.75 9.10 0.92
CA VAL A 36 -11.30 8.04 1.78
C VAL A 36 -12.33 7.22 1.02
N ASN A 37 -13.24 7.90 0.30
CA ASN A 37 -14.26 7.22 -0.50
C ASN A 37 -13.62 6.33 -1.58
N ILE A 38 -12.61 6.84 -2.27
CA ILE A 38 -11.89 6.10 -3.31
C ILE A 38 -11.15 4.90 -2.72
N VAL A 39 -10.41 5.07 -1.62
CA VAL A 39 -9.59 3.98 -1.04
C VAL A 39 -10.45 2.93 -0.33
N VAL A 40 -11.57 3.32 0.29
CA VAL A 40 -12.46 2.41 1.03
C VAL A 40 -13.52 1.78 0.13
N ASN A 41 -14.30 2.59 -0.61
CA ASN A 41 -15.46 2.09 -1.36
C ASN A 41 -15.05 1.63 -2.76
N HIS A 42 -14.29 2.44 -3.51
CA HIS A 42 -13.93 2.12 -4.88
C HIS A 42 -12.88 1.00 -4.97
N TYR A 43 -11.75 1.15 -4.27
CA TYR A 43 -10.65 0.19 -4.34
C TYR A 43 -10.64 -0.86 -3.22
N LYS A 44 -11.43 -0.68 -2.15
CA LYS A 44 -11.54 -1.63 -1.02
C LYS A 44 -10.20 -1.99 -0.36
N LEU A 45 -9.26 -1.03 -0.35
CA LEU A 45 -7.94 -1.17 0.24
C LEU A 45 -8.00 -1.02 1.76
N MET A 46 -8.87 -0.14 2.24
CA MET A 46 -9.17 0.08 3.66
C MET A 46 -10.59 -0.38 4.00
N SER A 47 -10.84 -0.66 5.28
CA SER A 47 -12.15 -1.07 5.79
C SER A 47 -12.58 -0.16 6.93
N THR A 48 -13.88 0.07 7.08
CA THR A 48 -14.47 0.78 8.23
C THR A 48 -14.47 -0.10 9.48
N TYR A 49 -14.76 0.53 10.63
CA TYR A 49 -15.03 -0.20 11.85
C TYR A 49 -16.38 -0.91 11.78
N ALA A 50 -16.66 -1.80 12.74
CA ALA A 50 -17.91 -2.55 12.80
C ALA A 50 -19.17 -1.66 12.92
N ASP A 51 -19.01 -0.44 13.44
CA ASP A 51 -20.04 0.60 13.52
C ASP A 51 -20.17 1.44 12.23
N HIS A 52 -19.54 1.01 11.14
CA HIS A 52 -19.49 1.68 9.84
C HIS A 52 -18.82 3.07 9.83
N THR A 53 -18.17 3.48 10.92
CA THR A 53 -17.39 4.73 10.96
C THR A 53 -16.01 4.55 10.35
N PHE A 54 -15.41 5.62 9.83
CA PHE A 54 -14.03 5.57 9.34
C PHE A 54 -13.00 5.78 10.46
N LYS A 55 -13.33 6.60 11.47
CA LYS A 55 -12.47 7.09 12.56
C LYS A 55 -11.11 7.56 12.05
N GLY A 56 -11.14 8.53 11.15
CA GLY A 56 -9.95 8.93 10.38
C GLY A 56 -8.77 9.44 11.23
N ASN A 57 -9.03 9.99 12.43
CA ASN A 57 -7.99 10.45 13.36
C ASN A 57 -7.37 9.32 14.20
N ASN A 58 -7.92 8.10 14.15
CA ASN A 58 -7.35 6.97 14.85
C ASN A 58 -6.07 6.50 14.15
N GLY A 59 -5.13 5.99 14.95
CA GLY A 59 -3.98 5.27 14.42
C GLY A 59 -4.38 3.98 13.71
N ILE A 60 -3.47 3.43 12.90
CA ILE A 60 -3.58 2.06 12.38
C ILE A 60 -2.56 1.15 13.03
N ASP A 61 -2.97 -0.06 13.37
CA ASP A 61 -2.06 -1.12 13.79
C ASP A 61 -1.28 -1.71 12.59
N ARG A 62 -0.24 -2.48 12.89
CA ARG A 62 0.64 -3.07 11.88
C ARG A 62 -0.02 -4.20 11.08
N TYR A 63 -1.01 -4.91 11.63
CA TYR A 63 -1.81 -5.88 10.87
C TYR A 63 -2.62 -5.17 9.78
N THR A 64 -3.36 -4.14 10.17
CA THR A 64 -4.18 -3.29 9.30
C THR A 64 -3.32 -2.64 8.23
N TYR A 65 -2.19 -2.04 8.61
CA TYR A 65 -1.25 -1.44 7.65
C TYR A 65 -0.72 -2.45 6.64
N SER A 66 -0.30 -3.63 7.08
CA SER A 66 0.20 -4.69 6.20
C SER A 66 -0.88 -5.16 5.22
N ASN A 67 -2.13 -5.28 5.69
CA ASN A 67 -3.23 -5.64 4.81
C ASN A 67 -3.50 -4.56 3.74
N ILE A 68 -3.42 -3.27 4.11
CA ILE A 68 -3.54 -2.16 3.14
C ILE A 68 -2.42 -2.25 2.11
N LEU A 69 -1.17 -2.36 2.55
CA LEU A 69 -0.01 -2.40 1.66
C LEU A 69 -0.06 -3.61 0.70
N TYR A 70 -0.42 -4.79 1.20
CA TYR A 70 -0.60 -5.99 0.38
C TYR A 70 -1.69 -5.79 -0.69
N LYS A 71 -2.87 -5.28 -0.30
CA LYS A 71 -3.96 -5.00 -1.23
C LYS A 71 -3.59 -3.95 -2.26
N THR A 72 -2.81 -2.95 -1.85
CA THR A 72 -2.29 -1.94 -2.78
C THR A 72 -1.46 -2.63 -3.84
N ILE A 73 -0.49 -3.47 -3.49
CA ILE A 73 0.35 -4.22 -4.45
C ILE A 73 -0.49 -5.11 -5.37
N ASP A 74 -1.46 -5.85 -4.83
CA ASP A 74 -2.39 -6.66 -5.62
C ASP A 74 -3.15 -5.83 -6.66
N LEU A 75 -3.64 -4.64 -6.28
CA LEU A 75 -4.24 -3.70 -7.22
C LEU A 75 -3.23 -3.20 -8.28
N LEU A 76 -1.96 -3.05 -7.92
CA LEU A 76 -0.93 -2.60 -8.85
C LEU A 76 -0.66 -3.66 -9.91
N ASN A 77 -0.45 -4.89 -9.48
CA ASN A 77 -0.22 -6.02 -10.39
C ASN A 77 -1.40 -6.19 -11.35
N LYS A 78 -2.65 -6.09 -10.86
CA LYS A 78 -3.85 -6.11 -11.73
C LYS A 78 -3.84 -4.99 -12.78
N LYS A 79 -3.47 -3.77 -12.39
CA LYS A 79 -3.38 -2.63 -13.33
C LYS A 79 -2.26 -2.79 -14.37
N MET A 80 -1.21 -3.55 -14.04
CA MET A 80 -0.12 -3.89 -14.97
C MET A 80 -0.53 -5.02 -15.92
N GLU A 81 -1.23 -6.03 -15.41
CA GLU A 81 -1.81 -7.10 -16.21
C GLU A 81 -2.78 -6.55 -17.26
N GLU A 82 -3.63 -5.58 -16.91
CA GLU A 82 -4.54 -4.88 -17.84
C GLU A 82 -3.85 -4.27 -19.08
N ILE A 83 -2.53 -4.04 -19.01
CA ILE A 83 -1.72 -3.48 -20.09
C ILE A 83 -0.63 -4.45 -20.55
N ASP A 84 -0.81 -5.76 -20.35
CA ASP A 84 0.13 -6.83 -20.69
C ASP A 84 1.56 -6.53 -20.24
N GLN A 85 1.73 -6.04 -19.01
CA GLN A 85 3.02 -5.85 -18.37
C GLN A 85 3.19 -6.87 -17.25
N ASP A 86 4.44 -7.25 -16.99
CA ASP A 86 4.78 -8.11 -15.86
C ASP A 86 4.38 -7.46 -14.54
N GLU A 87 4.16 -8.29 -13.52
CA GLU A 87 3.86 -7.83 -12.17
C GLU A 87 4.98 -6.93 -11.62
N ILE A 88 4.62 -5.84 -10.94
CA ILE A 88 5.60 -4.95 -10.29
C ILE A 88 6.30 -5.67 -9.13
N LEU A 89 5.54 -6.50 -8.40
CA LEU A 89 6.07 -7.29 -7.28
C LEU A 89 5.35 -8.63 -7.20
N ASP A 90 6.10 -9.73 -7.35
CA ASP A 90 5.57 -11.05 -7.05
C ASP A 90 5.40 -11.23 -5.53
N ILE A 91 4.15 -11.14 -5.09
CA ILE A 91 3.71 -11.39 -3.71
C ILE A 91 3.04 -12.76 -3.56
N SER A 92 2.97 -13.55 -4.63
CA SER A 92 2.31 -14.86 -4.69
C SER A 92 3.26 -15.98 -4.27
N ASP A 93 4.54 -15.87 -4.61
CA ASP A 93 5.54 -16.87 -4.28
C ASP A 93 5.90 -16.84 -2.79
N LEU A 94 5.35 -17.79 -2.04
CA LEU A 94 5.69 -18.07 -0.64
C LEU A 94 6.68 -19.24 -0.51
N SER A 95 7.44 -19.57 -1.56
CA SER A 95 8.60 -20.45 -1.41
C SER A 95 9.70 -19.73 -0.60
N ASN A 96 10.46 -20.49 0.19
CA ASN A 96 11.53 -20.01 1.10
C ASN A 96 11.07 -19.22 2.34
N VAL A 97 9.85 -19.46 2.84
CA VAL A 97 9.31 -18.82 4.05
C VAL A 97 9.99 -19.26 5.35
N LYS A 98 10.88 -20.26 5.32
CA LYS A 98 11.59 -20.79 6.49
C LYS A 98 12.27 -19.71 7.35
N GLN A 99 12.79 -18.65 6.72
CA GLN A 99 13.42 -17.54 7.45
C GLN A 99 12.45 -16.73 8.32
N PHE A 100 11.14 -16.82 8.06
CA PHE A 100 10.09 -16.10 8.78
C PHE A 100 9.20 -16.99 9.64
N GLU A 101 9.45 -18.31 9.67
CA GLU A 101 8.65 -19.25 10.47
C GLU A 101 8.85 -19.05 11.99
N ASN A 102 9.90 -18.34 12.39
CA ASN A 102 10.29 -18.15 13.79
C ASN A 102 9.95 -16.76 14.35
N ILE A 103 9.03 -16.01 13.73
CA ILE A 103 8.55 -14.72 14.27
C ILE A 103 7.60 -15.02 15.43
N SER A 104 8.07 -14.79 16.66
CA SER A 104 7.49 -15.41 17.86
C SER A 104 6.06 -14.99 18.18
N ASP A 105 5.64 -13.80 17.77
CA ASP A 105 4.32 -13.23 18.05
C ASP A 105 3.40 -13.19 16.81
N LEU A 106 3.80 -13.84 15.71
CA LEU A 106 3.03 -13.89 14.47
C LEU A 106 2.44 -15.29 14.26
N SER A 107 1.19 -15.49 14.72
CA SER A 107 0.49 -16.77 14.58
C SER A 107 0.19 -17.10 13.12
N LYS A 108 0.40 -18.37 12.72
CA LYS A 108 0.04 -18.91 11.39
C LYS A 108 -1.47 -18.87 11.12
N ASP A 109 -2.28 -18.87 12.18
CA ASP A 109 -3.74 -18.80 12.10
C ASP A 109 -4.26 -17.37 11.94
N ASN A 110 -3.40 -16.36 12.06
CA ASN A 110 -3.78 -14.98 11.84
C ASN A 110 -4.14 -14.76 10.36
N VAL A 111 -5.29 -14.14 10.08
CA VAL A 111 -5.78 -13.87 8.71
C VAL A 111 -4.83 -13.04 7.85
N SER A 112 -3.90 -12.31 8.48
CA SER A 112 -2.88 -11.49 7.83
C SER A 112 -1.53 -12.20 7.73
N TYR A 113 -1.36 -13.41 8.27
CA TYR A 113 -0.08 -14.13 8.31
C TYR A 113 0.59 -14.18 6.93
N LYS A 114 -0.08 -14.78 5.94
CA LYS A 114 0.48 -14.93 4.58
C LYS A 114 0.84 -13.59 3.94
N LYS A 115 0.03 -12.56 4.18
CA LYS A 115 0.25 -11.19 3.66
C LYS A 115 1.50 -10.57 4.27
N ILE A 116 1.66 -10.71 5.58
CA ILE A 116 2.83 -10.22 6.31
C ILE A 116 4.08 -10.94 5.84
N ILE A 117 4.03 -12.27 5.69
CA ILE A 117 5.16 -13.04 5.17
C ILE A 117 5.56 -12.58 3.76
N ALA A 118 4.60 -12.36 2.86
CA ALA A 118 4.88 -11.84 1.52
C ALA A 118 5.56 -10.46 1.59
N LEU A 119 5.05 -9.56 2.42
CA LEU A 119 5.61 -8.21 2.58
C LEU A 119 6.99 -8.19 3.28
N LEU A 120 7.27 -9.16 4.16
CA LEU A 120 8.58 -9.35 4.76
C LEU A 120 9.57 -9.89 3.72
N LYS A 121 9.15 -10.83 2.87
CA LYS A 121 9.96 -11.38 1.77
C LYS A 121 10.37 -10.31 0.76
N THR A 122 9.45 -9.42 0.39
CA THR A 122 9.74 -8.29 -0.50
C THR A 122 10.51 -7.16 0.19
N GLY A 123 10.72 -7.26 1.50
CA GLY A 123 11.40 -6.25 2.29
C GLY A 123 10.61 -4.94 2.44
N LEU A 124 9.32 -4.92 2.09
CA LEU A 124 8.47 -3.73 2.24
C LEU A 124 8.19 -3.41 3.70
N ILE A 125 8.06 -4.44 4.55
CA ILE A 125 7.98 -4.30 6.01
C ILE A 125 9.10 -5.08 6.69
N ARG A 126 9.28 -4.89 8.01
CA ARG A 126 10.31 -5.59 8.81
C ARG A 126 9.79 -5.94 10.20
N THR A 127 10.37 -6.97 10.80
CA THR A 127 10.25 -7.26 12.23
C THR A 127 11.06 -6.26 13.07
N TYR A 128 10.79 -6.25 14.37
CA TYR A 128 11.61 -5.58 15.36
C TYR A 128 12.93 -6.34 15.59
N SER A 129 13.89 -5.71 16.25
CA SER A 129 15.21 -6.30 16.56
C SER A 129 15.13 -7.56 17.43
N ASP A 130 14.05 -7.71 18.20
CA ASP A 130 13.73 -8.90 19.00
C ASP A 130 13.05 -10.03 18.18
N ASN A 131 13.04 -9.91 16.85
CA ASN A 131 12.38 -10.83 15.92
C ASN A 131 10.86 -10.98 16.12
N THR A 132 10.22 -9.98 16.69
CA THR A 132 8.75 -9.90 16.78
C THR A 132 8.17 -9.00 15.68
N PHE A 133 6.91 -9.20 15.30
CA PHE A 133 6.20 -8.36 14.37
C PHE A 133 5.42 -7.22 15.05
N LYS A 134 4.93 -7.44 16.28
CA LYS A 134 4.05 -6.59 17.10
C LYS A 134 2.85 -6.08 16.31
N GLY A 135 2.05 -6.99 15.76
CA GLY A 135 0.97 -6.65 14.84
C GLY A 135 -0.07 -5.67 15.41
N GLU A 136 -0.35 -5.73 16.70
CA GLU A 136 -1.28 -4.81 17.41
C GLU A 136 -0.66 -3.43 17.71
N LYS A 137 0.66 -3.26 17.52
CA LYS A 137 1.31 -1.98 17.76
C LYS A 137 0.93 -0.99 16.66
N THR A 138 0.54 0.21 17.06
CA THR A 138 0.25 1.31 16.14
C THR A 138 1.48 1.68 15.31
N VAL A 139 1.26 1.90 14.01
CA VAL A 139 2.28 2.37 13.08
C VAL A 139 2.51 3.86 13.33
N ASP A 140 3.77 4.25 13.49
CA ASP A 140 4.20 5.64 13.52
C ASP A 140 4.49 6.15 12.10
N HIS A 141 4.71 7.45 11.96
CA HIS A 141 4.98 8.05 10.65
C HIS A 141 6.24 7.48 10.00
N ILE A 142 7.26 7.12 10.80
CA ILE A 142 8.51 6.52 10.30
C ILE A 142 8.22 5.16 9.64
N GLY A 143 7.57 4.26 10.37
CA GLY A 143 7.26 2.92 9.89
C GLY A 143 6.36 2.95 8.65
N PHE A 144 5.34 3.81 8.65
CA PHE A 144 4.48 4.01 7.50
C PHE A 144 5.26 4.46 6.27
N ALA A 145 6.07 5.49 6.44
CA ALA A 145 6.69 6.11 5.31
C ALA A 145 7.84 5.24 4.77
N ILE A 146 8.53 4.46 5.60
CA ILE A 146 9.49 3.44 5.12
C ILE A 146 8.78 2.45 4.18
N GLY A 147 7.63 1.91 4.58
CA GLY A 147 6.90 0.94 3.75
C GLY A 147 6.39 1.56 2.44
N MET A 148 5.81 2.75 2.50
CA MET A 148 5.35 3.48 1.30
C MET A 148 6.50 3.89 0.38
N GLY A 149 7.60 4.40 0.94
CA GLY A 149 8.78 4.81 0.19
C GLY A 149 9.42 3.63 -0.54
N ARG A 150 9.48 2.44 0.08
CA ARG A 150 9.95 1.22 -0.58
C ARG A 150 9.04 0.80 -1.72
N LEU A 151 7.72 0.76 -1.50
CA LEU A 151 6.76 0.43 -2.55
C LEU A 151 6.87 1.42 -3.73
N MET A 152 6.99 2.71 -3.43
CA MET A 152 7.14 3.75 -4.44
C MET A 152 8.49 3.65 -5.17
N SER A 153 9.56 3.23 -4.50
CA SER A 153 10.85 2.95 -5.16
C SER A 153 10.72 1.86 -6.20
N VAL A 154 10.02 0.76 -5.89
CA VAL A 154 9.84 -0.33 -6.85
C VAL A 154 9.09 0.17 -8.09
N ILE A 155 7.97 0.87 -7.91
CA ILE A 155 7.21 1.47 -9.02
C ILE A 155 8.05 2.49 -9.79
N TYR A 156 8.90 3.25 -9.08
CA TYR A 156 9.77 4.22 -9.72
C TYR A 156 10.82 3.56 -10.59
N ASP A 157 11.42 2.45 -10.15
CA ASP A 157 12.49 1.77 -10.87
C ASP A 157 12.00 1.27 -12.23
N ASP A 158 10.74 0.85 -12.32
CA ASP A 158 10.08 0.45 -13.58
C ASP A 158 9.53 1.63 -14.40
N ALA A 159 9.53 2.85 -13.85
CA ALA A 159 8.98 4.01 -14.55
C ALA A 159 9.92 4.48 -15.69
N PRO A 160 9.35 4.96 -16.81
CA PRO A 160 10.10 5.55 -17.91
C PRO A 160 10.76 6.87 -17.47
N PRO A 161 11.89 7.29 -18.11
CA PRO A 161 12.66 8.47 -17.70
C PRO A 161 11.84 9.76 -17.52
N ILE A 162 10.81 9.97 -18.35
CA ILE A 162 9.94 11.16 -18.28
C ILE A 162 9.09 11.17 -17.01
N LEU A 163 8.55 10.02 -16.60
CA LEU A 163 7.80 9.88 -15.35
C LEU A 163 8.75 9.92 -14.16
N LYS A 164 9.93 9.29 -14.27
CA LYS A 164 10.99 9.39 -13.26
C LYS A 164 11.35 10.85 -12.95
N LYS A 165 11.49 11.70 -13.97
CA LYS A 165 11.75 13.14 -13.79
C LYS A 165 10.57 13.85 -13.10
N LYS A 166 9.33 13.53 -13.50
CA LYS A 166 8.10 14.12 -12.94
C LYS A 166 7.88 13.72 -11.47
N TRP A 167 8.19 12.48 -11.12
CA TRP A 167 7.92 11.93 -9.78
C TRP A 167 9.08 12.10 -8.80
N LYS A 168 10.26 12.49 -9.27
CA LYS A 168 11.44 12.68 -8.40
C LYS A 168 11.14 13.56 -7.20
N SER A 169 10.43 14.67 -7.38
CA SER A 169 10.07 15.58 -6.28
C SER A 169 9.03 15.01 -5.32
N GLU A 170 8.16 14.11 -5.78
CA GLU A 170 7.13 13.47 -4.96
C GLU A 170 7.69 12.29 -4.17
N ILE A 171 8.57 11.48 -4.78
CA ILE A 171 9.35 10.47 -4.07
C ILE A 171 10.21 11.14 -3.02
N LEU A 172 10.86 12.24 -3.39
CA LEU A 172 11.61 13.04 -2.44
C LEU A 172 10.71 13.56 -1.32
N ARG A 173 9.49 14.04 -1.62
CA ARG A 173 8.53 14.48 -0.60
C ARG A 173 8.09 13.36 0.35
N GLN A 174 7.77 12.17 -0.18
CA GLN A 174 7.36 11.00 0.62
C GLN A 174 8.53 10.38 1.39
N SER A 175 9.76 10.53 0.91
CA SER A 175 10.98 10.11 1.63
C SER A 175 11.48 11.17 2.63
N ILE A 176 11.21 12.47 2.40
CA ILE A 176 11.52 13.58 3.32
C ILE A 176 10.63 13.53 4.57
N SER A 177 9.44 12.94 4.52
CA SER A 177 8.62 12.68 5.74
C SER A 177 9.19 11.57 6.64
N ILE A 178 10.41 11.10 6.36
CA ILE A 178 11.08 9.97 7.03
C ILE A 178 12.48 10.40 7.45
N LYS A 179 12.62 11.31 8.41
CA LYS A 179 13.90 11.37 9.11
C LYS A 179 13.87 10.35 10.25
N GLU A 180 15.01 9.70 10.48
CA GLU A 180 15.23 8.70 11.54
C GLU A 180 14.95 7.24 11.16
N VAL A 181 15.34 6.88 9.94
CA VAL A 181 15.80 5.51 9.67
C VAL A 181 17.11 5.29 10.46
N PRO A 182 17.26 4.22 11.27
CA PRO A 182 18.51 3.91 11.98
C PRO A 182 19.72 3.87 11.04
N ILE A 183 20.89 4.33 11.50
CA ILE A 183 22.13 4.47 10.69
C ILE A 183 22.55 3.16 10.00
N ASP A 184 22.21 2.05 10.64
CA ASP A 184 22.48 0.67 10.28
C ASP A 184 21.39 0.05 9.37
N SER A 185 20.32 0.79 9.07
CA SER A 185 19.30 0.34 8.13
C SER A 185 19.77 0.53 6.68
N PRO A 186 19.58 -0.46 5.78
CA PRO A 186 19.83 -0.33 4.34
C PRO A 186 19.08 0.84 3.65
N ALA A 187 18.02 1.36 4.28
CA ALA A 187 17.28 2.53 3.79
C ALA A 187 17.93 3.87 4.19
N TYR A 188 18.93 3.85 5.08
CA TYR A 188 19.66 5.04 5.55
C TYR A 188 20.48 5.68 4.42
N LYS A 189 21.17 4.88 3.59
CA LYS A 189 22.09 5.41 2.58
C LYS A 189 21.38 6.18 1.44
N PRO A 190 20.27 5.71 0.84
CA PRO A 190 19.48 6.49 -0.11
C PRO A 190 18.82 7.74 0.51
N LEU A 191 18.42 7.63 1.78
CA LEU A 191 17.82 8.73 2.54
C LEU A 191 18.85 9.82 2.88
N MET A 192 20.08 9.45 3.23
CA MET A 192 21.18 10.38 3.51
C MET A 192 21.62 11.17 2.27
N LEU A 193 21.64 10.53 1.10
CA LEU A 193 21.87 11.21 -0.20
C LEU A 193 20.81 12.28 -0.50
N ALA A 194 19.56 12.10 -0.04
CA ALA A 194 18.51 13.11 -0.12
C ALA A 194 18.69 14.23 0.93
N LEU A 195 19.19 13.89 2.12
CA LEU A 195 19.42 14.78 3.27
C LEU A 195 20.64 15.69 3.14
N GLU A 196 21.71 15.25 2.49
CA GLU A 196 22.93 16.03 2.22
C GLU A 196 22.64 17.33 1.43
N ASN A 197 21.44 17.45 0.83
CA ASN A 197 20.94 18.66 0.18
C ASN A 197 20.28 19.68 1.15
N ASN A 198 20.41 19.47 2.46
CA ASN A 198 20.31 20.47 3.54
C ASN A 198 18.97 21.21 3.73
N LEU A 199 17.93 20.53 4.25
CA LEU A 199 16.56 21.09 4.27
C LEU A 199 15.75 21.14 5.60
N LEU A 200 16.16 20.70 6.80
CA LEU A 200 15.20 20.74 7.97
C LEU A 200 15.77 20.80 9.42
N ASP A 201 14.95 21.36 10.33
CA ASP A 201 15.09 21.70 11.77
C ASP A 201 14.53 20.62 12.77
N ILE A 202 14.99 20.63 14.03
CA ILE A 202 14.80 19.66 15.12
C ILE A 202 13.33 19.47 15.56
N LYS A 203 12.46 20.48 15.38
CA LYS A 203 11.01 20.38 15.69
C LYS A 203 10.30 19.26 14.94
N SER A 204 10.84 18.81 13.81
CA SER A 204 10.28 17.74 13.00
C SER A 204 10.37 16.34 13.64
N ILE A 205 11.24 16.13 14.64
CA ILE A 205 11.52 14.80 15.22
C ILE A 205 10.34 14.27 16.08
N ASN A 206 9.80 15.10 16.98
CA ASN A 206 8.67 14.71 17.86
C ASN A 206 7.36 14.45 17.11
N LEU A 207 7.25 14.87 15.86
CA LEU A 207 6.09 14.59 15.01
C LEU A 207 6.15 13.18 14.43
N LEU A 208 7.35 12.64 14.20
CA LEU A 208 7.55 11.37 13.48
C LEU A 208 7.31 10.14 14.36
N SER A 209 7.45 10.27 15.67
CA SER A 209 7.11 9.23 16.65
C SER A 209 5.60 9.14 16.94
N LYS A 210 4.79 10.08 16.42
CA LYS A 210 3.34 10.03 16.59
C LYS A 210 2.74 8.91 15.74
N PRO A 211 1.66 8.26 16.21
CA PRO A 211 0.84 7.41 15.38
C PRO A 211 0.45 8.07 14.06
N ILE A 212 0.60 7.36 12.95
CA ILE A 212 0.01 7.83 11.70
C ILE A 212 -1.50 7.58 11.73
N THR A 213 -2.26 8.57 11.30
CA THR A 213 -3.72 8.49 11.28
C THR A 213 -4.22 7.75 10.04
N ARG A 214 -5.45 7.23 10.14
CA ARG A 214 -6.16 6.61 9.00
C ARG A 214 -6.38 7.57 7.84
N TYR A 215 -6.57 8.87 8.12
CA TYR A 215 -6.65 9.89 7.07
C TYR A 215 -5.36 10.01 6.26
N GLU A 216 -4.22 10.08 6.94
CA GLU A 216 -2.92 10.23 6.28
C GLU A 216 -2.58 9.00 5.44
N VAL A 217 -2.93 7.81 5.94
CA VAL A 217 -2.77 6.55 5.21
C VAL A 217 -3.67 6.52 3.97
N ALA A 218 -4.94 6.93 4.08
CA ALA A 218 -5.85 6.99 2.95
C ALA A 218 -5.39 8.00 1.87
N ASP A 219 -5.02 9.22 2.27
CA ASP A 219 -4.54 10.24 1.33
C ASP A 219 -3.28 9.79 0.58
N SER A 220 -2.31 9.21 1.30
CA SER A 220 -1.07 8.71 0.71
C SER A 220 -1.31 7.53 -0.23
N THR A 221 -2.19 6.59 0.16
CA THR A 221 -2.57 5.45 -0.68
C THR A 221 -3.29 5.92 -1.95
N TYR A 222 -4.18 6.90 -1.83
CA TYR A 222 -4.85 7.52 -2.97
C TYR A 222 -3.85 8.16 -3.95
N ARG A 223 -2.91 8.97 -3.44
CA ARG A 223 -1.87 9.59 -4.26
C ARG A 223 -1.04 8.56 -5.01
N LEU A 224 -0.67 7.48 -4.34
CA LEU A 224 0.06 6.37 -4.95
C LEU A 224 -0.72 5.82 -6.15
N ILE A 225 -1.99 5.45 -5.96
CA ILE A 225 -2.84 4.90 -7.03
C ILE A 225 -2.94 5.86 -8.22
N ASN A 226 -3.09 7.16 -7.96
CA ASN A 226 -3.11 8.15 -9.04
C ASN A 226 -1.81 8.18 -9.85
N LYS A 227 -0.64 7.95 -9.23
CA LYS A 227 0.63 7.85 -9.95
C LYS A 227 0.70 6.61 -10.84
N LEU A 228 0.08 5.53 -10.40
CA LEU A 228 0.00 4.30 -11.20
C LEU A 228 -0.95 4.47 -12.38
N ASP A 229 -2.05 5.19 -12.20
CA ASP A 229 -2.91 5.55 -13.33
C ASP A 229 -2.18 6.47 -14.33
N GLU A 230 -1.29 7.35 -13.87
CA GLU A 230 -0.39 8.10 -14.76
C GLU A 230 0.58 7.18 -15.51
N LEU A 231 1.19 6.20 -14.83
CA LEU A 231 2.09 5.20 -15.43
C LEU A 231 1.39 4.41 -16.53
N ARG A 232 0.23 3.85 -16.19
CA ARG A 232 -0.59 3.04 -17.09
C ARG A 232 -0.95 3.82 -18.34
N LYS A 233 -1.43 5.05 -18.19
CA LYS A 233 -1.77 5.93 -19.33
C LYS A 233 -0.58 6.17 -20.24
N TYR A 234 0.61 6.37 -19.66
CA TYR A 234 1.83 6.56 -20.44
C TYR A 234 2.21 5.29 -21.21
N LEU A 235 2.22 4.13 -20.55
CA LEU A 235 2.60 2.85 -21.17
C LEU A 235 1.66 2.47 -22.32
N VAL A 236 0.35 2.71 -22.17
CA VAL A 236 -0.64 2.51 -23.24
C VAL A 236 -0.35 3.44 -24.42
N PHE A 237 -0.05 4.72 -24.16
CA PHE A 237 0.23 5.69 -25.22
C PHE A 237 1.49 5.34 -26.03
N THR A 238 2.55 4.85 -25.39
CA THR A 238 3.82 4.52 -26.06
C THR A 238 3.81 3.19 -26.84
N ARG A 239 2.75 2.39 -26.74
CA ARG A 239 2.59 1.16 -27.53
C ARG A 239 1.96 1.40 -28.92
N ILE A 240 1.49 2.61 -29.19
CA ILE A 240 0.95 3.07 -30.48
C ILE A 240 2.08 3.69 -31.29
#